data_AF-A0A1J5F017-F1
#
_entry.id   AF-A0A1J5F017-F1
#
_cell.length_a   1.000
_cell.length_b   1.000
_cell.length_c   1.000
_cell.angle_alpha   90.00
_cell.angle_beta   90.00
_cell.angle_gamma   90.00
#
_symmetry.space_group_name_H-M   'P 1'
#
loop_
_entity.id
_entity.type
_entity.pdbx_description
1 polymer ?
#
loop_
_entity_poly.entity_id
_entity_poly.type
_entity_poly.pdbx_seq_one_letter_code
_entity_poly.pdbx_strand_id
1 'polypeptide(L)'
;MKSFLSFFILTFLGFSYTSISADFFDQQIMMNDPEITLIQEITLNYVSFNNYQENIRYNNTSYFLTSIKNEAIARFQDGTIPYYRRYDIITHLESFIYDMNQSFLYQKRYEQTGKAIYKENAQGYLSDAKGAYSRLKDTLSKKLSSFGTTG
;
A
#
# COMPACT_ATOMS: atom_id res chain seq x y z
N MET A 1 46.65 21.30 55.58
CA MET A 1 46.80 21.48 54.12
C MET A 1 47.34 20.20 53.51
N LYS A 2 46.87 19.88 52.30
CA LYS A 2 47.03 18.65 51.50
C LYS A 2 45.79 17.75 51.51
N SER A 3 45.02 17.94 50.43
CA SER A 3 44.19 16.99 49.67
C SER A 3 44.78 15.56 49.57
N PHE A 4 44.13 14.55 49.02
CA PHE A 4 43.03 14.49 48.04
C PHE A 4 42.25 13.19 48.27
N LEU A 5 40.94 13.27 48.01
CA LEU A 5 40.02 12.18 47.67
C LEU A 5 40.68 11.05 46.88
N SER A 6 40.29 9.81 47.20
CA SER A 6 39.82 8.90 46.16
C SER A 6 38.74 7.99 46.76
N PHE A 7 37.49 8.44 46.66
CA PHE A 7 36.33 7.60 46.92
C PHE A 7 35.96 6.99 45.57
N PHE A 8 36.13 5.67 45.45
CA PHE A 8 35.57 4.90 44.35
C PHE A 8 34.05 5.04 44.40
N ILE A 9 33.47 5.91 43.59
CA ILE A 9 32.05 5.84 43.28
C ILE A 9 31.93 4.80 42.17
N LEU A 10 31.56 3.58 42.55
CA LEU A 10 30.90 2.65 41.65
C LEU A 10 29.62 3.34 41.20
N THR A 11 29.66 4.02 40.06
CA THR A 11 28.46 4.31 39.30
C THR A 11 27.90 2.96 38.86
N PHE A 12 26.91 2.50 39.62
CA PHE A 12 25.96 1.51 39.14
C PHE A 12 25.29 2.15 37.92
N LEU A 13 25.87 1.94 36.73
CA LEU A 13 25.15 2.10 35.48
C LEU A 13 24.03 1.08 35.57
N GLY A 14 22.92 1.51 36.14
CA GLY A 14 21.63 0.90 35.86
C GLY A 14 21.45 1.06 34.37
N PHE A 15 21.95 0.08 33.61
CA PHE A 15 21.33 -0.28 32.36
C PHE A 15 19.90 -0.62 32.74
N SER A 16 19.04 0.39 32.69
CA SER A 16 17.66 0.17 32.30
C SER A 16 17.79 -0.50 30.94
N TYR A 17 17.86 -1.83 30.95
CA TYR A 17 17.30 -2.61 29.88
C TYR A 17 15.84 -2.17 29.88
N THR A 18 15.53 -1.08 29.18
CA THR A 18 14.22 -0.96 28.57
C THR A 18 14.09 -2.28 27.85
N SER A 19 13.21 -3.14 28.35
CA SER A 19 12.73 -4.26 27.56
C SER A 19 12.49 -3.67 26.19
N ILE A 20 13.28 -4.09 25.20
CA ILE A 20 12.95 -3.84 23.81
C ILE A 20 11.66 -4.65 23.65
N SER A 21 10.56 -4.08 24.09
CA SER A 21 9.24 -4.66 23.94
C SER A 21 9.01 -4.73 22.44
N ALA A 22 8.15 -5.65 22.01
CA ALA A 22 7.67 -5.67 20.64
C ALA A 22 7.28 -4.25 20.16
N ASP A 23 6.78 -3.40 21.07
CA ASP A 23 6.47 -1.99 20.81
C ASP A 23 7.64 -1.15 20.28
N PHE A 24 8.92 -1.41 20.61
CA PHE A 24 10.03 -0.60 20.06
C PHE A 24 10.29 -0.91 18.58
N PHE A 25 10.26 -2.19 18.20
CA PHE A 25 10.40 -2.61 16.81
C PHE A 25 9.21 -2.10 15.98
N ASP A 26 8.00 -2.24 16.50
CA ASP A 26 6.77 -1.81 15.85
C ASP A 26 6.65 -0.27 15.77
N GLN A 27 7.12 0.49 16.76
CA GLN A 27 6.98 1.96 16.76
C GLN A 27 8.10 2.70 16.01
N GLN A 28 9.32 2.19 15.97
CA GLN A 28 10.47 2.91 15.37
C GLN A 28 10.92 2.33 14.03
N ILE A 29 10.71 1.03 13.75
CA ILE A 29 11.09 0.41 12.48
C ILE A 29 9.91 0.39 11.50
N MET A 30 8.67 0.16 11.93
CA MET A 30 7.51 0.17 11.03
C MET A 30 7.02 1.55 10.58
N MET A 31 7.51 2.66 11.15
CA MET A 31 7.21 4.00 10.59
C MET A 31 7.77 4.18 9.17
N ASN A 32 8.79 3.40 8.79
CA ASN A 32 9.38 3.33 7.44
C ASN A 32 9.13 1.94 6.81
N ASP A 33 7.90 1.43 6.91
CA ASP A 33 7.52 0.15 6.29
C ASP A 33 7.80 0.20 4.78
N PRO A 34 8.76 -0.57 4.23
CA PRO A 34 9.07 -0.54 2.80
C PRO A 34 7.83 -0.84 1.94
N GLU A 35 6.87 -1.58 2.49
CA GLU A 35 5.54 -1.85 1.94
C GLU A 35 4.69 -0.58 1.77
N ILE A 36 4.75 0.37 2.71
CA ILE A 36 4.05 1.67 2.57
C ILE A 36 4.66 2.47 1.42
N THR A 37 5.99 2.49 1.30
CA THR A 37 6.69 3.15 0.18
C THR A 37 6.27 2.53 -1.16
N LEU A 38 6.24 1.20 -1.25
CA LEU A 38 5.77 0.48 -2.46
C LEU A 38 4.34 0.88 -2.82
N ILE A 39 3.42 0.94 -1.84
CA ILE A 39 2.05 1.40 -2.09
C ILE A 39 2.04 2.84 -2.62
N GLN A 40 2.84 3.73 -2.03
CA GLN A 40 2.92 5.13 -2.45
C GLN A 40 3.43 5.31 -3.88
N GLU A 41 4.37 4.47 -4.33
CA GLU A 41 4.93 4.51 -5.69
C GLU A 41 3.96 4.02 -6.77
N ILE A 42 2.96 3.20 -6.41
CA ILE A 42 1.94 2.73 -7.35
C ILE A 42 1.07 3.91 -7.82
N THR A 43 1.12 4.21 -9.11
CA THR A 43 0.46 5.38 -9.71
C THR A 43 -0.16 5.07 -11.07
N LEU A 44 -1.23 5.81 -11.41
CA LEU A 44 -1.72 5.85 -12.78
C LEU A 44 -0.80 6.71 -13.64
N ASN A 45 -0.51 6.23 -14.84
CA ASN A 45 0.15 7.02 -15.86
C ASN A 45 -0.81 8.09 -16.37
N TYR A 46 -0.34 9.33 -16.44
CA TYR A 46 -1.16 10.43 -16.95
C TYR A 46 -1.60 10.18 -18.40
N VAL A 47 -2.91 10.23 -18.62
CA VAL A 47 -3.54 10.17 -19.95
C VAL A 47 -4.61 11.26 -20.02
N SER A 48 -4.60 12.01 -21.13
CA SER A 48 -5.65 12.98 -21.44
C SER A 48 -6.42 12.52 -22.68
N PHE A 49 -7.75 12.61 -22.61
CA PHE A 49 -8.67 12.22 -23.67
C PHE A 49 -9.29 13.45 -24.33
N ASN A 50 -9.65 13.36 -25.60
CA ASN A 50 -10.52 14.34 -26.25
C ASN A 50 -11.98 14.13 -25.79
N ASN A 51 -12.33 12.88 -25.47
CA ASN A 51 -13.65 12.56 -24.94
C ASN A 51 -13.76 12.99 -23.46
N TYR A 52 -14.71 13.88 -23.16
CA TYR A 52 -14.95 14.38 -21.79
C TYR A 52 -15.27 13.28 -20.78
N GLN A 53 -16.09 12.30 -21.15
CA GLN A 53 -16.46 11.18 -20.27
C GLN A 53 -15.25 10.30 -19.92
N GLU A 54 -14.32 10.16 -20.86
CA GLU A 54 -13.08 9.42 -20.63
C GLU A 54 -12.14 10.13 -19.65
N ASN A 55 -12.06 11.46 -19.72
CA ASN A 55 -11.34 12.24 -18.71
C ASN A 55 -11.99 12.11 -17.32
N ILE A 56 -13.33 12.15 -17.23
CA ILE A 56 -14.03 11.90 -15.97
C ILE A 56 -13.67 10.52 -15.42
N ARG A 57 -13.71 9.48 -16.26
CA ARG A 57 -13.38 8.11 -15.86
C ARG A 57 -11.94 8.00 -15.34
N TYR A 58 -10.98 8.62 -16.03
CA TYR A 58 -9.59 8.69 -15.58
C TYR A 58 -9.47 9.37 -14.21
N ASN A 59 -10.06 10.55 -14.05
CA ASN A 59 -10.01 11.31 -12.78
C ASN A 59 -10.65 10.52 -11.63
N ASN A 60 -11.82 9.93 -11.86
CA ASN A 60 -12.49 9.09 -10.86
C ASN A 60 -11.63 7.88 -10.46
N THR A 61 -10.94 7.27 -11.42
CA THR A 61 -10.03 6.15 -11.13
C THR A 61 -8.83 6.62 -10.32
N SER A 62 -8.28 7.80 -10.61
CA SER A 62 -7.18 8.39 -9.84
C SER A 62 -7.58 8.70 -8.39
N TYR A 63 -8.77 9.27 -8.18
CA TYR A 63 -9.32 9.48 -6.84
C TYR A 63 -9.53 8.17 -6.11
N PHE A 64 -10.13 7.18 -6.79
CA PHE A 64 -10.34 5.86 -6.24
C PHE A 64 -9.02 5.16 -5.83
N LEU A 65 -7.99 5.21 -6.68
CA LEU A 65 -6.66 4.71 -6.38
C LEU A 65 -6.09 5.37 -5.11
N THR A 66 -6.23 6.68 -4.99
CA THR A 66 -5.76 7.41 -3.80
C THR A 66 -6.47 6.92 -2.55
N SER A 67 -7.80 6.75 -2.60
CA SER A 67 -8.58 6.25 -1.47
C SER A 67 -8.15 4.84 -1.04
N ILE A 68 -7.97 3.91 -1.98
CA ILE A 68 -7.59 2.52 -1.64
C ILE A 68 -6.15 2.42 -1.13
N LYS A 69 -5.22 3.23 -1.66
CA LYS A 69 -3.86 3.34 -1.11
C LYS A 69 -3.87 3.79 0.33
N ASN A 70 -4.64 4.85 0.63
CA ASN A 70 -4.76 5.37 1.99
C ASN A 70 -5.39 4.36 2.94
N GLU A 71 -6.42 3.62 2.48
CA GLU A 71 -7.02 2.54 3.27
C GLU A 71 -6.01 1.42 3.57
N ALA A 72 -5.25 0.97 2.57
CA ALA A 72 -4.24 -0.07 2.76
C ALA A 72 -3.15 0.38 3.74
N ILE A 73 -2.62 1.60 3.58
CA ILE A 73 -1.60 2.16 4.47
C ILE A 73 -2.14 2.27 5.91
N ALA A 74 -3.34 2.80 6.10
CA ALA A 74 -3.95 2.91 7.42
C ALA A 74 -4.06 1.53 8.10
N ARG A 75 -4.47 0.51 7.34
CA ARG A 75 -4.58 -0.87 7.82
C ARG A 75 -3.24 -1.57 8.10
N PHE A 76 -2.16 -1.12 7.46
CA PHE A 76 -0.82 -1.62 7.74
C PHE A 76 -0.31 -1.00 9.05
N GLN A 77 -0.52 0.30 9.22
CA GLN A 77 -0.13 1.07 10.40
C GLN A 77 -0.91 0.68 11.66
N ASP A 78 -2.21 0.36 11.54
CA ASP A 78 -3.05 -0.04 12.66
C ASP A 78 -2.97 -1.55 13.01
N GLY A 79 -2.18 -2.32 12.25
CA GLY A 79 -1.98 -3.76 12.47
C GLY A 79 -3.19 -4.64 12.14
N THR A 80 -4.23 -4.12 11.50
CA THR A 80 -5.44 -4.90 11.15
C THR A 80 -5.20 -5.88 10.00
N ILE A 81 -4.11 -5.71 9.26
CA ILE A 81 -3.63 -6.64 8.23
C ILE A 81 -2.36 -7.35 8.70
N PRO A 82 -2.35 -8.69 8.77
CA PRO A 82 -1.15 -9.47 9.06
C PRO A 82 -0.02 -9.21 8.06
N TYR A 83 1.23 -9.21 8.54
CA TYR A 83 2.42 -8.95 7.71
C TYR A 83 2.47 -9.78 6.43
N TYR A 84 2.20 -11.09 6.51
CA TYR A 84 2.23 -12.00 5.34
C TYR A 84 1.21 -11.64 4.25
N ARG A 85 0.19 -10.83 4.54
CA ARG A 85 -0.83 -10.38 3.58
C ARG A 85 -0.54 -9.02 2.97
N ARG A 86 0.43 -8.27 3.50
CA ARG A 86 0.78 -6.93 2.99
C ARG A 86 1.26 -7.04 1.54
N TYR A 87 2.08 -8.04 1.23
CA TYR A 87 2.54 -8.32 -0.13
C TYR A 87 1.40 -8.71 -1.09
N ASP A 88 0.42 -9.53 -0.66
CA ASP A 88 -0.75 -9.84 -1.50
C ASP A 88 -1.51 -8.57 -1.89
N ILE A 89 -1.69 -7.65 -0.94
CA ILE A 89 -2.35 -6.36 -1.17
C ILE A 89 -1.56 -5.52 -2.17
N ILE A 90 -0.24 -5.42 -2.00
CA ILE A 90 0.64 -4.69 -2.93
C ILE A 90 0.53 -5.30 -4.33
N THR A 91 0.71 -6.61 -4.48
CA THR A 91 0.64 -7.29 -5.78
C THR A 91 -0.71 -7.13 -6.46
N HIS A 92 -1.82 -7.20 -5.71
CA HIS A 92 -3.15 -6.98 -6.29
C HIS A 92 -3.37 -5.52 -6.69
N LEU A 93 -2.83 -4.57 -5.94
CA LEU A 93 -2.88 -3.15 -6.27
C LEU A 93 -2.02 -2.83 -7.51
N GLU A 94 -0.82 -3.39 -7.61
CA GLU A 94 0.05 -3.29 -8.79
C GLU A 94 -0.63 -3.88 -10.04
N SER A 95 -1.25 -5.06 -9.91
CA SER A 95 -1.98 -5.70 -11.00
C SER A 95 -3.15 -4.83 -11.48
N PHE A 96 -3.95 -4.31 -10.53
CA PHE A 96 -5.05 -3.41 -10.83
C PHE A 96 -4.58 -2.17 -11.60
N ILE A 97 -3.48 -1.56 -11.17
CA ILE A 97 -2.95 -0.34 -11.80
C ILE A 97 -2.26 -0.61 -13.14
N TYR A 98 -1.57 -1.74 -13.27
CA TYR A 98 -1.07 -2.19 -14.57
C TYR A 98 -2.21 -2.30 -15.59
N ASP A 99 -3.28 -3.01 -15.24
CA ASP A 99 -4.42 -3.24 -16.12
C ASP A 99 -5.17 -1.93 -16.43
N MET A 100 -5.37 -1.07 -15.43
CA MET A 100 -5.98 0.26 -15.67
C MET A 100 -5.13 1.14 -16.58
N ASN A 101 -3.80 1.13 -16.43
CA ASN A 101 -2.89 1.87 -17.30
C ASN A 101 -2.95 1.35 -18.74
N GLN A 102 -2.99 0.03 -18.94
CA GLN A 102 -3.17 -0.55 -20.28
C GLN A 102 -4.53 -0.19 -20.87
N SER A 103 -5.61 -0.30 -20.09
CA SER A 103 -6.96 0.09 -20.50
C SER A 103 -7.00 1.54 -21.01
N PHE A 104 -6.45 2.49 -20.25
CA PHE A 104 -6.42 3.89 -20.67
C PHE A 104 -5.52 4.15 -21.88
N LEU A 105 -4.37 3.48 -21.96
CA LEU A 105 -3.48 3.57 -23.12
C LEU A 105 -4.18 3.11 -24.40
N TYR A 106 -4.85 1.96 -24.36
CA TYR A 106 -5.57 1.43 -25.51
C TYR A 106 -6.81 2.26 -25.86
N GLN A 107 -7.52 2.80 -24.87
CA GLN A 107 -8.60 3.75 -25.11
C GLN A 107 -8.09 5.00 -25.83
N LYS A 108 -6.91 5.52 -25.47
CA LYS A 108 -6.32 6.69 -26.13
C LYS A 108 -5.95 6.37 -27.58
N ARG A 109 -5.40 5.18 -27.84
CA ARG A 109 -5.09 4.70 -29.20
C ARG A 109 -6.36 4.53 -30.03
N TYR A 110 -7.45 4.07 -29.44
CA TYR A 110 -8.74 4.00 -30.12
C TYR A 110 -9.23 5.41 -30.50
N GLU A 111 -9.18 6.38 -29.59
CA GLU A 111 -9.57 7.77 -29.87
C GLU A 111 -8.76 8.39 -31.02
N GLN A 112 -7.47 8.07 -31.10
CA GLN A 112 -6.56 8.59 -32.13
C GLN A 112 -6.75 7.94 -33.51
N THR A 113 -7.22 6.69 -33.57
CA THR A 113 -7.17 5.89 -34.81
C THR A 113 -8.53 5.35 -35.27
N GLY A 114 -9.53 5.33 -34.40
CA GLY A 114 -10.83 4.70 -34.64
C GLY A 114 -10.80 3.17 -34.77
N LYS A 115 -9.65 2.50 -34.58
CA LYS A 115 -9.52 1.05 -34.80
C LYS A 115 -10.15 0.22 -33.68
N ALA A 116 -11.11 -0.64 -34.03
CA ALA A 116 -11.87 -1.47 -33.09
C ALA A 116 -11.00 -2.32 -32.16
N ILE A 117 -9.89 -2.89 -32.65
CA ILE A 117 -8.97 -3.70 -31.84
C ILE A 117 -8.46 -2.98 -30.58
N TYR A 118 -8.24 -1.66 -30.65
CA TYR A 118 -7.80 -0.91 -29.48
C TYR A 118 -8.93 -0.71 -28.47
N LYS A 119 -10.18 -0.58 -28.93
CA LYS A 119 -11.33 -0.54 -28.04
C LYS A 119 -11.54 -1.89 -27.35
N GLU A 120 -11.42 -2.98 -28.09
CA GLU A 120 -11.51 -4.35 -27.56
C GLU A 120 -10.42 -4.62 -26.53
N ASN A 121 -9.17 -4.27 -26.82
CA ASN A 121 -8.06 -4.40 -25.87
C ASN A 121 -8.31 -3.56 -24.61
N ALA A 122 -8.77 -2.31 -24.75
CA ALA A 122 -9.10 -1.47 -23.60
C ALA A 122 -10.16 -2.12 -22.70
N GLN A 123 -11.18 -2.74 -23.30
CA GLN A 123 -12.22 -3.47 -22.57
C GLN A 123 -11.68 -4.74 -21.89
N GLY A 124 -10.78 -5.47 -22.54
CA GLY A 124 -10.10 -6.65 -21.97
C GLY A 124 -9.35 -6.30 -20.70
N TYR A 125 -8.44 -5.32 -20.77
CA TYR A 125 -7.71 -4.85 -19.58
C TYR A 125 -8.62 -4.28 -18.50
N LEU A 126 -9.71 -3.59 -18.86
CA LEU A 126 -10.68 -3.14 -17.87
C LEU A 126 -11.37 -4.32 -17.14
N SER A 127 -11.58 -5.44 -17.82
CA SER A 127 -12.09 -6.66 -17.20
C SER A 127 -11.08 -7.27 -16.23
N ASP A 128 -9.81 -7.35 -16.64
CA ASP A 128 -8.73 -7.88 -15.81
C ASP A 128 -8.50 -7.02 -14.55
N ALA A 129 -8.54 -5.69 -14.71
CA ALA A 129 -8.49 -4.74 -13.60
C ALA A 129 -9.60 -4.99 -12.57
N LYS A 130 -10.84 -5.26 -13.02
CA LYS A 130 -11.94 -5.61 -12.10
C LYS A 130 -11.65 -6.90 -11.32
N GLY A 131 -11.04 -7.90 -11.97
CA GLY A 131 -10.61 -9.13 -11.31
C GLY A 131 -9.53 -8.88 -10.26
N ALA A 132 -8.51 -8.09 -10.59
CA ALA A 132 -7.46 -7.69 -9.66
C ALA A 132 -8.03 -6.91 -8.46
N TYR A 133 -8.93 -5.96 -8.71
CA TYR A 133 -9.61 -5.23 -7.65
C TYR A 133 -10.48 -6.13 -6.77
N SER A 134 -11.19 -7.11 -7.33
CA SER A 134 -11.98 -8.05 -6.53
C SER A 134 -11.10 -8.82 -5.54
N ARG A 135 -9.93 -9.31 -5.98
CA ARG A 135 -8.96 -9.98 -5.11
C ARG A 135 -8.42 -9.04 -4.02
N LEU A 136 -8.09 -7.80 -4.39
CA LEU A 136 -7.65 -6.78 -3.45
C LEU A 136 -8.70 -6.53 -2.36
N LYS A 137 -9.96 -6.34 -2.76
CA LYS A 137 -11.10 -6.17 -1.85
C LYS A 137 -11.25 -7.36 -0.91
N ASP A 138 -11.14 -8.58 -1.42
CA ASP A 138 -11.24 -9.79 -0.60
C ASP A 138 -10.11 -9.88 0.43
N THR A 139 -8.88 -9.53 0.04
CA THR A 139 -7.73 -9.51 0.95
C THR A 139 -7.87 -8.45 2.02
N LEU A 140 -8.38 -7.26 1.68
CA LEU A 140 -8.67 -6.18 2.64
C LEU A 140 -9.86 -6.49 3.56
N SER A 141 -10.82 -7.30 3.13
CA SER A 141 -12.03 -7.62 3.91
C SER A 141 -11.82 -8.71 4.96
N LYS A 142 -10.81 -9.56 4.80
CA LYS A 142 -10.49 -10.64 5.73
C LYS A 142 -9.73 -10.09 6.95
N LYS A 143 -10.47 -9.78 8.03
CA LYS A 143 -9.88 -9.52 9.35
C LYS A 143 -9.19 -10.77 9.91
N LEU A 144 -8.23 -10.56 10.81
CA LEU A 144 -7.75 -11.60 11.74
C LEU A 144 -8.96 -12.29 12.38
N SER A 145 -9.27 -13.51 11.96
CA SER A 145 -10.02 -14.42 12.80
C SER A 145 -9.20 -14.59 14.07
N SER A 146 -9.74 -14.14 15.20
CA SER A 146 -9.12 -14.27 16.52
C SER A 146 -8.53 -15.67 16.65
N PHE A 147 -7.22 -15.75 16.87
CA PHE A 147 -6.61 -16.97 17.39
C PHE A 147 -7.45 -17.39 18.61
N GLY A 148 -7.98 -18.61 18.54
CA GLY A 148 -9.04 -19.06 19.43
C GLY A 148 -8.67 -18.86 20.89
N THR A 149 -9.54 -18.18 21.64
CA THR A 149 -9.71 -18.49 23.06
C THR A 149 -10.28 -19.91 23.11
N THR A 150 -9.39 -20.88 23.26
CA THR A 150 -9.75 -22.21 23.76
C THR A 150 -10.47 -22.02 25.09
N GLY A 151 -11.68 -22.57 25.18
CA GLY A 151 -12.51 -22.54 26.38
C GLY A 151 -12.02 -23.43 27.51
#